data_AF-A0A7L4TRZ6-F1
#
_entry.id   AF-A0A7L4TRZ6-F1
#
_cell.length_a   1.000
_cell.length_b   1.000
_cell.length_c   1.000
_cell.angle_alpha   90.00
_cell.angle_beta   90.00
_cell.angle_gamma   90.00
#
_symmetry.space_group_name_H-M   'P 1'
#
loop_
_entity.id
_entity.type
_entity.pdbx_description
1 polymer ?
#
loop_
_entity_poly.entity_id
_entity_poly.type
_entity_poly.pdbx_seq_one_letter_code
_entity_poly.pdbx_strand_id
1 'polypeptide(L)'
;MVTFVLAACGEKTQDDILEDLESKMSDISGYKAAATMTLQTGNEPQTYEVEVWYQEKDYYRVALKNAAKDQSQIILRNDEGVFVLTPALNKSFRFQSDWPINSSQVYLYGSLIQDVLMDPERTFTATEDAYVFQTNTNYQNK
;
A
#
# COMPACT_ATOMS: atom_id res chain seq x y z
N MET A 1 -19.90 -43.04 24.41
CA MET A 1 -18.58 -42.56 23.97
C MET A 1 -18.83 -41.18 23.37
N VAL A 2 -18.64 -40.13 24.16
CA VAL A 2 -18.96 -38.75 23.77
C VAL A 2 -17.73 -38.19 23.07
N THR A 3 -17.85 -38.02 21.76
CA THR A 3 -16.84 -37.34 20.94
C THR A 3 -16.92 -35.85 21.25
N PHE A 4 -15.98 -35.35 22.06
CA PHE A 4 -15.68 -33.92 22.13
C PHE A 4 -14.82 -33.57 20.92
N VAL A 5 -15.44 -33.04 19.86
CA VAL A 5 -14.70 -32.28 18.85
C VAL A 5 -14.48 -30.90 19.46
N LEU A 6 -13.37 -30.72 20.17
CA LEU A 6 -12.86 -29.38 20.42
C LEU A 6 -12.42 -28.85 19.06
N ALA A 7 -13.30 -28.11 18.39
CA ALA A 7 -12.85 -27.11 17.44
C ALA A 7 -12.14 -26.03 18.26
N ALA A 8 -10.85 -26.23 18.52
CA ALA A 8 -9.98 -25.07 18.64
C ALA A 8 -10.14 -24.34 17.30
N CYS A 9 -10.62 -23.10 17.30
CA CYS A 9 -10.43 -22.24 16.15
C CYS A 9 -8.92 -22.20 15.91
N GLY A 10 -8.43 -23.03 14.99
CA GLY A 10 -7.02 -23.11 14.68
C GLY A 10 -6.53 -21.74 14.22
N GLU A 11 -5.27 -21.45 14.53
CA GLU A 11 -4.58 -20.30 13.96
C GLU A 11 -4.67 -20.36 12.43
N LYS A 12 -4.96 -19.22 11.79
CA LYS A 12 -5.15 -19.20 10.33
C LYS A 12 -3.86 -19.59 9.63
N THR A 13 -3.99 -20.40 8.59
CA THR A 13 -2.84 -20.77 7.76
C THR A 13 -2.44 -19.60 6.86
N GLN A 14 -1.25 -19.70 6.26
CA GLN A 14 -0.81 -18.72 5.27
C GLN A 14 -1.85 -18.55 4.15
N ASP A 15 -2.37 -19.66 3.62
CA ASP A 15 -3.31 -19.64 2.49
C ASP A 15 -4.65 -19.00 2.89
N ASP A 16 -5.16 -19.28 4.09
CA ASP A 16 -6.37 -18.62 4.61
C ASP A 16 -6.19 -17.09 4.67
N ILE A 17 -5.02 -16.63 5.12
CA ILE A 17 -4.72 -15.19 5.21
C ILE A 17 -4.56 -14.58 3.81
N LEU A 18 -3.94 -15.27 2.86
CA LEU A 18 -3.81 -14.77 1.49
C LEU A 18 -5.19 -14.62 0.83
N GLU A 19 -6.09 -15.60 1.01
CA GLU A 19 -7.47 -15.53 0.50
C GLU A 19 -8.24 -14.37 1.15
N ASP A 20 -8.13 -14.18 2.47
CA ASP A 20 -8.73 -13.04 3.16
C ASP A 20 -8.24 -11.70 2.62
N LEU A 21 -6.93 -11.57 2.37
CA LEU A 21 -6.33 -10.35 1.85
C LEU A 21 -6.81 -10.05 0.42
N GLU A 22 -6.90 -11.07 -0.43
CA GLU A 22 -7.43 -10.95 -1.79
C GLU A 22 -8.92 -10.57 -1.78
N SER A 23 -9.75 -11.26 -0.99
CA SER A 23 -11.18 -10.94 -0.84
C SER A 23 -11.35 -9.50 -0.34
N LYS A 24 -10.59 -9.11 0.70
CA LYS A 24 -10.66 -7.76 1.26
C LYS A 24 -10.32 -6.69 0.23
N MET A 25 -9.36 -6.95 -0.65
CA MET A 25 -8.99 -6.04 -1.73
C MET A 25 -10.10 -5.95 -2.80
N SER A 26 -10.75 -7.07 -3.13
CA SER A 26 -11.84 -7.09 -4.10
C SER A 26 -13.12 -6.40 -3.61
N ASP A 27 -13.37 -6.44 -2.30
CA ASP A 27 -14.58 -5.88 -1.68
C ASP A 27 -14.47 -4.39 -1.33
N ILE A 28 -13.26 -3.80 -1.37
CA ILE A 28 -13.06 -2.42 -0.93
C ILE A 28 -13.49 -1.41 -2.00
N SER A 29 -14.62 -0.73 -1.77
CA SER A 29 -15.08 0.34 -2.66
C SER A 29 -14.23 1.62 -2.54
N GLY A 30 -13.49 1.78 -1.44
CA GLY A 30 -12.63 2.92 -1.19
C GLY A 30 -12.11 2.99 0.25
N TYR A 31 -11.05 3.77 0.46
CA TYR A 31 -10.52 4.04 1.79
C TYR A 31 -9.86 5.42 1.88
N LYS A 32 -9.69 5.89 3.12
CA LYS A 32 -8.80 7.00 3.44
C LYS A 32 -7.78 6.54 4.48
N ALA A 33 -6.52 6.87 4.25
CA ALA A 33 -5.43 6.55 5.16
C ALA A 33 -4.57 7.79 5.38
N ALA A 34 -4.13 7.99 6.61
CA ALA A 34 -3.08 8.92 6.98
C ALA A 34 -1.88 8.11 7.45
N ALA A 35 -0.71 8.40 6.89
CA ALA A 35 0.53 7.69 7.21
C ALA A 35 1.70 8.67 7.31
N THR A 36 2.74 8.24 7.99
CA THR A 36 4.03 8.93 8.03
C THR A 36 5.04 8.04 7.30
N MET A 37 5.64 8.58 6.24
CA MET A 37 6.68 7.89 5.47
C MET A 37 8.03 8.55 5.72
N THR A 38 9.01 7.79 6.20
CA THR A 38 10.39 8.27 6.36
C THR A 38 11.29 7.58 5.34
N LEU A 39 11.84 8.37 4.42
CA LEU A 39 12.80 7.92 3.42
C LEU A 39 14.22 8.06 3.97
N GLN A 40 14.92 6.93 4.08
CA GLN A 40 16.31 6.85 4.54
C GLN A 40 17.28 6.97 3.35
N THR A 41 17.17 8.05 2.58
CA THR A 41 17.96 8.29 1.37
C THR A 41 18.98 9.41 1.58
N GLY A 42 20.21 9.26 1.07
CA GLY A 42 21.27 10.26 1.20
C GLY A 42 21.84 10.34 2.62
N ASN A 43 22.21 11.55 3.07
CA ASN A 43 22.82 11.75 4.39
C ASN A 43 21.81 11.98 5.52
N GLU A 44 20.60 12.49 5.20
CA GLU A 44 19.60 12.85 6.21
C GLU A 44 18.22 12.28 5.86
N PRO A 45 17.54 11.61 6.83
CA PRO A 45 16.20 11.07 6.62
C PRO A 45 15.20 12.16 6.22
N GLN A 46 14.32 11.84 5.28
CA GLN A 46 13.25 12.74 4.84
C GLN A 46 11.89 12.17 5.26
N THR A 47 11.16 12.90 6.11
CA THR A 47 9.84 12.48 6.58
C THR A 47 8.74 13.23 5.82
N TYR A 48 7.74 12.47 5.39
CA TYR A 48 6.55 12.95 4.70
C TYR A 48 5.30 12.50 5.44
N GLU A 49 4.36 13.44 5.61
CA GLU A 49 2.97 13.11 5.90
C GLU A 49 2.31 12.70 4.58
N VAL A 50 1.66 11.54 4.58
CA VAL A 50 1.01 10.95 3.41
C VAL A 50 -0.47 10.80 3.69
N GLU A 51 -1.30 11.43 2.88
CA GLU A 51 -2.74 11.23 2.87
C GLU A 51 -3.13 10.48 1.60
N VAL A 52 -3.72 9.29 1.74
CA VAL A 52 -4.17 8.46 0.62
C VAL A 52 -5.68 8.40 0.64
N TRP A 53 -6.31 8.76 -0.47
CA TRP A 53 -7.71 8.50 -0.74
C TRP A 53 -7.76 7.56 -1.93
N TYR A 54 -8.44 6.44 -1.76
CA TYR A 54 -8.68 5.45 -2.79
C TYR A 54 -10.18 5.27 -2.97
N GLN A 55 -10.57 5.05 -4.22
CA GLN A 55 -11.88 4.55 -4.60
C GLN A 55 -11.69 3.48 -5.68
N GLU A 56 -12.62 2.53 -5.75
CA GLU A 56 -12.70 1.50 -6.77
C GLU A 56 -12.39 2.03 -8.19
N LYS A 57 -11.88 1.14 -9.05
CA LYS A 57 -11.38 1.46 -10.41
C LYS A 57 -10.09 2.29 -10.41
N ASP A 58 -9.23 2.05 -9.41
CA ASP A 58 -7.93 2.69 -9.28
C ASP A 58 -7.97 4.22 -9.22
N TYR A 59 -9.04 4.80 -8.67
CA TYR A 59 -9.06 6.23 -8.39
C TYR A 59 -8.24 6.52 -7.14
N TYR A 60 -7.21 7.35 -7.30
CA TYR A 60 -6.35 7.75 -6.20
C TYR A 60 -6.23 9.26 -6.11
N ARG A 61 -6.21 9.75 -4.87
CA ARG A 61 -5.60 11.03 -4.51
C ARG A 61 -4.60 10.77 -3.39
N VAL A 62 -3.33 11.00 -3.68
CA VAL A 62 -2.25 10.91 -2.70
C VAL A 62 -1.68 12.29 -2.49
N ALA A 63 -1.69 12.81 -1.27
CA ALA A 63 -0.99 14.04 -0.90
C ALA A 63 0.23 13.72 -0.06
N LEU A 64 1.41 14.15 -0.53
CA LEU A 64 2.69 14.03 0.14
C LEU A 64 3.10 15.40 0.63
N LYS A 65 3.38 15.55 1.92
CA LYS A 65 3.79 16.82 2.52
C LYS A 65 5.04 16.64 3.37
N ASN A 66 6.08 17.42 3.11
CA ASN A 66 7.22 17.56 3.99
C ASN A 66 7.11 18.88 4.75
N ALA A 67 6.69 18.81 6.01
CA ALA A 67 6.46 20.00 6.83
C ALA A 67 7.73 20.82 7.09
N ALA A 68 8.90 20.17 7.13
CA ALA A 68 10.18 20.84 7.38
C ALA A 68 10.66 21.71 6.21
N LYS A 69 10.23 21.37 4.97
CA LYS A 69 10.69 22.03 3.74
C LYS A 69 9.59 22.82 3.02
N ASP A 70 8.39 22.89 3.59
CA ASP A 70 7.18 23.45 2.96
C ASP A 70 6.94 22.90 1.53
N GLN A 71 7.34 21.64 1.31
CA GLN A 71 7.18 20.96 0.04
C GLN A 71 5.92 20.11 0.09
N SER A 72 5.07 20.25 -0.93
CA SER A 72 3.89 19.43 -1.11
C SER A 72 3.74 18.96 -2.55
N GLN A 73 3.28 17.72 -2.70
CA GLN A 73 2.97 17.11 -3.99
C GLN A 73 1.66 16.34 -3.88
N ILE A 74 0.84 16.42 -4.93
CA ILE A 74 -0.40 15.66 -5.02
C ILE A 74 -0.33 14.79 -6.26
N ILE A 75 -0.57 13.49 -6.09
CA ILE A 75 -0.73 12.54 -7.19
C ILE A 75 -2.22 12.23 -7.30
N LEU A 76 -2.79 12.40 -8.50
CA LEU A 76 -4.17 12.05 -8.82
C LEU A 76 -4.16 10.99 -9.90
N ARG A 77 -4.93 9.91 -9.75
CA ARG A 77 -5.20 8.93 -10.81
C ARG A 77 -6.69 8.88 -11.11
N ASN A 78 -7.02 8.95 -12.40
CA ASN A 78 -8.36 8.71 -12.92
C ASN A 78 -8.33 8.12 -14.33
N ASP A 79 -9.50 8.04 -14.98
CA ASP A 79 -9.65 7.46 -16.32
C ASP A 79 -8.81 8.19 -17.38
N GLU A 80 -8.44 9.45 -17.14
CA GLU A 80 -7.60 10.22 -18.04
C GLU A 80 -6.09 9.93 -17.88
N GLY A 81 -5.69 9.34 -16.75
CA GLY A 81 -4.32 9.01 -16.43
C GLY A 81 -3.89 9.52 -15.06
N VAL A 82 -2.58 9.74 -14.91
CA VAL A 82 -1.96 10.13 -13.65
C VAL A 82 -1.43 11.55 -13.73
N PHE A 83 -1.79 12.37 -12.75
CA PHE A 83 -1.42 13.76 -12.65
C PHE A 83 -0.57 13.98 -11.41
N VAL A 84 0.55 14.67 -11.58
CA VAL A 84 1.42 15.08 -10.48
C VAL A 84 1.38 16.59 -10.39
N LEU A 85 0.91 17.10 -9.25
CA LEU A 85 0.70 18.51 -8.97
C LEU A 85 1.70 18.97 -7.92
N THR A 86 2.36 20.10 -8.16
CA THR A 86 3.23 20.76 -7.19
C THR A 86 2.73 22.19 -6.96
N PRO A 87 1.81 22.41 -6.00
CA PRO A 87 1.14 23.70 -5.80
C PRO A 87 2.11 24.86 -5.57
N ALA A 88 3.16 24.65 -4.78
CA ALA A 88 4.17 25.66 -4.47
C ALA A 88 4.90 26.19 -5.73
N LEU A 89 4.95 25.39 -6.80
CA LEU A 89 5.56 25.77 -8.07
C LEU A 89 4.55 26.19 -9.14
N ASN A 90 3.24 26.11 -8.84
CA ASN A 90 2.16 26.23 -9.82
C ASN A 90 2.39 25.36 -11.07
N LYS A 91 2.86 24.12 -10.88
CA LYS A 91 3.17 23.17 -11.96
C LYS A 91 2.31 21.92 -11.86
N SER A 92 1.92 21.38 -13.02
CA SER A 92 1.26 20.08 -13.17
C SER A 92 1.87 19.30 -14.33
N PHE A 93 1.93 17.98 -14.17
CA PHE A 93 2.37 17.03 -15.20
C PHE A 93 1.32 15.93 -15.34
N ARG A 94 1.11 15.45 -16.56
CA ARG A 94 0.22 14.32 -16.87
C ARG A 94 1.03 13.20 -17.50
N PHE A 95 0.75 11.98 -17.06
CA PHE A 95 1.35 10.75 -17.56
C PHE A 95 0.23 9.78 -17.97
N GLN A 96 0.41 9.13 -19.12
CA GLN A 96 -0.32 7.90 -19.43
C GLN A 96 0.51 6.76 -18.86
N SER A 97 0.18 6.32 -17.64
CA SER A 97 0.91 5.27 -16.94
C SER A 97 -0.03 4.34 -16.21
N ASP A 98 0.42 3.10 -16.04
CA ASP A 98 -0.24 2.09 -15.22
C ASP A 98 0.08 2.26 -13.72
N TRP A 99 0.60 3.41 -13.29
CA TRP A 99 0.90 3.65 -11.88
C TRP A 99 -0.36 3.46 -11.03
N PRO A 100 -0.33 2.80 -9.87
CA PRO A 100 0.86 2.27 -9.19
C PRO A 100 1.17 0.80 -9.53
N ILE A 101 0.46 0.17 -10.47
CA ILE A 101 0.55 -1.27 -10.77
C ILE A 101 1.96 -1.68 -11.22
N ASN A 102 2.60 -0.86 -12.06
CA ASN A 102 3.93 -1.15 -12.60
C ASN A 102 5.08 -0.74 -11.66
N SER A 103 4.81 -0.06 -10.55
CA SER A 103 5.79 0.33 -9.53
C SER A 103 5.08 0.53 -8.19
N SER A 104 5.19 -0.48 -7.33
CA SER A 104 4.61 -0.51 -5.99
C SER A 104 4.97 0.72 -5.18
N GLN A 105 4.02 1.22 -4.41
CA GLN A 105 4.20 2.35 -3.51
C GLN A 105 3.99 1.88 -2.08
N VAL A 106 5.02 2.04 -1.23
CA VAL A 106 5.02 1.53 0.16
C VAL A 106 3.92 2.12 1.05
N TYR A 107 3.33 3.25 0.65
CA TYR A 107 2.24 3.91 1.37
C TYR A 107 0.84 3.54 0.84
N LEU A 108 0.74 2.71 -0.21
CA LEU A 108 -0.53 2.25 -0.76
C LEU A 108 -0.83 0.83 -0.27
N TYR A 109 -1.97 0.68 0.40
CA TYR A 109 -2.47 -0.61 0.85
C TYR A 109 -2.59 -1.62 -0.32
N GLY A 110 -3.11 -1.15 -1.46
CA GLY A 110 -3.15 -1.88 -2.73
C GLY A 110 -1.82 -2.54 -3.09
N SER A 111 -0.76 -1.73 -3.16
CA SER A 111 0.58 -2.19 -3.52
C SER A 111 1.14 -3.19 -2.50
N LEU A 112 0.97 -2.96 -1.20
CA LEU A 112 1.48 -3.85 -0.16
C LEU A 112 0.86 -5.25 -0.26
N ILE A 113 -0.46 -5.32 -0.43
CA ILE A 113 -1.15 -6.62 -0.57
C ILE A 113 -0.79 -7.28 -1.89
N GLN A 114 -0.72 -6.53 -2.98
CA GLN A 114 -0.33 -7.07 -4.29
C GLN A 114 1.09 -7.67 -4.26
N ASP A 115 2.05 -6.98 -3.63
CA ASP A 115 3.42 -7.49 -3.47
C ASP A 115 3.40 -8.83 -2.72
N VAL A 116 2.67 -8.92 -1.60
CA VAL A 116 2.49 -10.17 -0.84
C VAL A 116 1.83 -11.26 -1.68
N LEU A 117 0.76 -10.96 -2.43
CA LEU A 117 0.02 -11.94 -3.22
C LEU A 117 0.80 -12.44 -4.43
N MET A 118 1.68 -11.63 -5.01
CA MET A 118 2.40 -11.94 -6.24
C MET A 118 3.78 -12.59 -6.03
N ASP A 119 4.39 -12.47 -4.85
CA ASP A 119 5.73 -13.00 -4.61
C ASP A 119 5.70 -14.50 -4.28
N PRO A 120 6.12 -15.42 -5.17
CA PRO A 120 6.12 -16.86 -4.84
C PRO A 120 7.16 -17.21 -3.76
N GLU A 121 8.14 -16.33 -3.48
CA GLU A 121 9.19 -16.54 -2.49
C GLU A 121 8.84 -15.96 -1.10
N ARG A 122 7.60 -15.48 -0.92
CA ARG A 122 7.15 -14.90 0.35
C ARG A 122 7.35 -15.89 1.50
N THR A 123 7.74 -15.37 2.66
CA THR A 123 7.75 -16.16 3.90
C THR A 123 6.65 -15.67 4.84
N PHE A 124 6.12 -16.61 5.63
CA PHE A 124 5.04 -16.36 6.57
C PHE A 124 5.45 -16.83 7.96
N THR A 125 5.22 -15.97 8.95
CA THR A 125 5.37 -16.30 10.37
C THR A 125 4.14 -15.81 11.11
N ALA A 126 3.48 -16.72 11.82
CA ALA A 126 2.42 -16.36 12.74
C ALA A 126 3.01 -16.19 14.15
N THR A 127 2.62 -15.12 14.83
CA THR A 127 3.01 -14.81 16.22
C THR A 127 1.74 -14.68 17.06
N GLU A 128 1.89 -14.61 18.37
CA GLU A 128 0.74 -14.42 19.28
C GLU A 128 -0.09 -13.15 18.95
N ASP A 129 0.54 -12.13 18.39
CA ASP A 129 -0.07 -10.82 18.13
C ASP A 129 -0.38 -10.54 16.64
N ALA A 130 0.30 -11.21 15.71
CA ALA A 130 0.25 -10.83 14.30
C ALA A 130 0.62 -11.96 13.32
N TYR A 131 0.21 -11.75 12.07
CA TYR A 131 0.71 -12.48 10.91
C TYR A 131 1.74 -11.63 10.17
N VAL A 132 2.95 -12.14 10.02
CA VAL A 132 4.07 -11.44 9.41
C VAL A 132 4.42 -12.08 8.08
N PHE A 133 4.29 -11.29 7.00
CA PHE A 133 4.79 -11.64 5.68
C PHE A 133 6.08 -10.90 5.40
N GLN A 134 7.09 -11.63 4.90
CA GLN A 134 8.24 -11.05 4.25
C GLN A 134 8.13 -11.33 2.75
N THR A 135 8.17 -10.28 1.94
CA THR A 135 7.93 -10.36 0.49
C THR A 135 8.92 -9.50 -0.27
N ASN A 136 9.26 -9.92 -1.48
CA ASN A 136 9.83 -9.06 -2.50
C ASN A 136 8.80 -8.00 -2.89
N THR A 137 9.26 -6.79 -3.18
CA THR A 137 8.40 -5.67 -3.58
C THR A 137 8.78 -5.18 -4.96
N ASN A 138 7.81 -4.74 -5.74
CA ASN A 138 8.06 -4.07 -7.02
C ASN A 138 8.25 -2.55 -6.84
N TYR A 139 9.00 -2.14 -5.82
CA TYR A 139 9.32 -0.74 -5.54
C TYR A 139 10.75 -0.42 -5.99
N GLN A 140 10.92 0.66 -6.76
CA GLN A 140 12.24 1.17 -7.11
C GLN A 140 12.61 2.35 -6.21
N ASN A 141 13.56 2.14 -5.31
CA ASN A 141 14.35 3.21 -4.71
C ASN A 141 15.75 3.12 -5.29
N LYS A 142 16.17 4.12 -6.07
CA LYS A 142 17.55 4.25 -6.57
C LYS A 142 18.26 5.34 -5.82
#